data_AF-A0A945ZPW1-F1
#
_entry.id   AF-A0A945ZPW1-F1
#
_cell.length_a   1.000
_cell.length_b   1.000
_cell.length_c   1.000
_cell.angle_alpha   90.00
_cell.angle_beta   90.00
_cell.angle_gamma   90.00
#
_symmetry.space_group_name_H-M   'P 1'
#
loop_
_entity.id
_entity.type
_entity.pdbx_description
1 polymer ?
#
loop_
_entity_poly.entity_id
_entity_poly.type
_entity_poly.pdbx_seq_one_letter_code
_entity_poly.pdbx_strand_id
1 'polypeptide(L)'
;MNLQMLSQNPFTKMKSLKFTFASALLLMLAIGSGCLNDDNLIPENCYDGILNNGEELVDCGGSICPACDPCENGQYDALLGETWVDCGGECGPCDPSFNGVQDPGESGIDCGGDTGVACGELCGDGLLNGNEQAVDCGGSDCDPCPTCCDGMMNGDEVAVDCGGNYESNIYIACENPNIVCGPCPDGVNCGNGLMDGDELYIDCGGDYCPECETVLTWKANGTTLVGETGLSADLDGTTITLTGLTLTGAGLALVMEVPLAGWIPGSQVQCTAATGSSCSYADPSANAYSTNFGGGVTVNIAYVDAVSGGFIVGTFMGSVLGMSGESMNIAQGAFQMQIN
;
A
#
# COMPACT_ATOMS: atom_id res chain seq x y z
N MET A 1 65.02 38.75 20.91
CA MET A 1 64.66 39.78 21.92
C MET A 1 64.05 40.96 21.18
N ASN A 2 62.84 41.36 21.60
CA ASN A 2 62.09 42.59 21.28
C ASN A 2 61.57 42.88 19.86
N LEU A 3 60.22 42.82 19.78
CA LEU A 3 59.28 43.87 19.36
C LEU A 3 59.79 44.95 18.41
N GLN A 4 59.05 45.18 17.32
CA GLN A 4 58.63 46.53 16.96
C GLN A 4 57.20 46.56 16.37
N MET A 5 56.39 47.44 16.96
CA MET A 5 55.06 47.87 16.53
C MET A 5 55.15 48.88 15.38
N LEU A 6 54.17 48.78 14.47
CA LEU A 6 53.37 49.83 13.80
C LEU A 6 53.96 51.22 13.58
N SER A 7 53.89 51.72 12.32
CA SER A 7 53.49 53.10 12.06
C SER A 7 53.12 53.40 10.59
N GLN A 8 51.86 53.80 10.39
CA GLN A 8 51.38 54.92 9.57
C GLN A 8 51.43 54.89 8.02
N ASN A 9 50.23 54.77 7.44
CA ASN A 9 49.74 55.46 6.23
C ASN A 9 49.76 57.00 6.44
N PRO A 10 49.85 57.88 5.40
CA PRO A 10 48.67 58.19 4.56
C PRO A 10 48.87 58.78 3.12
N PHE A 11 47.79 58.69 2.32
CA PHE A 11 47.23 59.62 1.30
C PHE A 11 48.19 60.40 0.34
N THR A 12 47.95 60.53 -0.98
CA THR A 12 46.77 61.16 -1.62
C THR A 12 46.83 61.12 -3.19
N LYS A 13 45.65 60.96 -3.83
CA LYS A 13 45.07 61.68 -5.01
C LYS A 13 45.41 61.34 -6.51
N MET A 14 44.31 60.93 -7.19
CA MET A 14 43.66 61.55 -8.39
C MET A 14 43.94 61.05 -9.84
N LYS A 15 42.91 60.43 -10.45
CA LYS A 15 42.16 60.81 -11.69
C LYS A 15 41.88 59.66 -12.69
N SER A 16 40.58 59.34 -12.82
CA SER A 16 39.79 59.07 -14.05
C SER A 16 40.49 58.58 -15.33
N LEU A 17 40.15 57.36 -15.78
CA LEU A 17 39.89 57.08 -17.20
C LEU A 17 38.98 55.84 -17.36
N LYS A 18 37.75 56.05 -17.83
CA LYS A 18 36.87 55.01 -18.38
C LYS A 18 37.35 54.72 -19.80
N PHE A 19 37.63 53.47 -20.15
CA PHE A 19 37.31 52.79 -21.42
C PHE A 19 38.03 51.41 -21.45
N THR A 20 37.45 50.45 -22.16
CA THR A 20 37.95 49.09 -22.45
C THR A 20 38.00 48.06 -21.30
N PHE A 21 36.83 47.60 -20.86
CA PHE A 21 36.66 46.35 -20.07
C PHE A 21 35.76 45.30 -20.77
N ALA A 22 35.46 45.49 -22.06
CA ALA A 22 34.52 44.63 -22.79
C ALA A 22 35.18 43.52 -23.64
N SER A 23 36.50 43.56 -23.87
CA SER A 23 37.18 42.57 -24.74
C SER A 23 37.97 41.48 -24.01
N ALA A 24 38.17 41.60 -22.69
CA ALA A 24 38.86 40.56 -21.91
C ALA A 24 37.90 39.52 -21.30
N LEU A 25 36.61 39.85 -21.16
CA LEU A 25 35.61 38.93 -20.61
C LEU A 25 35.17 37.88 -21.64
N LEU A 26 35.18 38.21 -22.94
CA LEU A 26 34.83 37.26 -24.00
C LEU A 26 35.90 36.16 -24.24
N LEU A 27 37.14 36.36 -23.80
CA LEU A 27 38.20 35.36 -23.97
C LEU A 27 38.33 34.41 -22.77
N MET A 28 37.78 34.77 -21.60
CA MET A 28 37.67 33.88 -20.43
C MET A 28 36.41 33.00 -20.46
N LEU A 29 35.41 33.36 -21.28
CA LEU A 29 34.23 32.52 -21.53
C LEU A 29 34.48 31.38 -22.55
N ALA A 30 35.61 31.40 -23.25
CA ALA A 30 35.96 30.40 -24.27
C ALA A 30 36.78 29.21 -23.73
N ILE A 31 37.04 29.14 -22.42
CA ILE A 31 37.77 28.03 -21.76
C ILE A 31 36.88 27.31 -20.73
N GLY A 32 35.65 27.79 -20.51
CA GLY A 32 34.66 27.15 -19.63
C GLY A 32 33.79 26.08 -20.31
N SER A 33 34.01 25.82 -21.60
CA SER A 33 33.37 24.74 -22.34
C SER A 33 34.41 23.65 -22.61
N GLY A 34 35.01 23.12 -21.53
CA GLY A 34 35.61 21.80 -21.59
C GLY A 34 34.51 20.84 -22.01
N CYS A 35 34.56 20.41 -23.26
CA CYS A 35 33.62 19.47 -23.84
C CYS A 35 33.55 18.23 -22.94
N LEU A 36 32.37 17.93 -22.43
CA LEU A 36 31.99 16.53 -22.24
C LEU A 36 31.93 15.96 -23.66
N ASN A 37 33.00 15.30 -24.09
CA ASN A 37 33.04 14.51 -25.32
C ASN A 37 32.54 13.10 -24.96
N ASP A 38 31.92 12.37 -25.88
CA ASP A 38 31.50 10.98 -25.64
C ASP A 38 32.70 10.07 -25.28
N ASP A 39 33.92 10.46 -25.67
CA ASP A 39 35.17 9.80 -25.29
C ASP A 39 35.66 10.14 -23.85
N ASN A 40 34.99 11.07 -23.16
CA ASN A 40 35.22 11.46 -21.76
C ASN A 40 34.04 11.09 -20.86
N LEU A 41 33.03 10.38 -21.39
CA LEU A 41 32.10 9.65 -20.56
C LEU A 41 32.88 8.54 -19.88
N ILE A 42 32.80 8.48 -18.56
CA ILE A 42 33.20 7.27 -17.83
C ILE A 42 32.39 6.14 -18.48
N PRO A 43 33.03 5.13 -19.13
CA PRO A 43 32.30 4.02 -19.73
C PRO A 43 31.47 3.34 -18.64
N GLU A 44 30.33 2.71 -19.00
CA GLU A 44 29.52 1.92 -18.06
C GLU A 44 30.45 1.04 -17.23
N ASN A 45 30.66 1.45 -15.99
CA ASN A 45 31.53 0.79 -15.05
C ASN A 45 30.87 0.89 -13.69
N CYS A 46 31.31 0.00 -12.81
CA CYS A 46 30.72 -0.23 -11.51
C CYS A 46 31.33 0.64 -10.41
N TYR A 47 32.10 1.69 -10.73
CA TYR A 47 32.94 2.38 -9.74
C TYR A 47 32.91 3.89 -9.95
N ASP A 48 31.72 4.44 -10.19
CA ASP A 48 31.49 5.85 -10.47
C ASP A 48 30.77 6.60 -9.33
N GLY A 49 30.43 5.91 -8.24
CA GLY A 49 29.88 6.47 -7.01
C GLY A 49 28.42 6.90 -7.14
N ILE A 50 27.70 6.44 -8.17
CA ILE A 50 26.29 6.73 -8.38
C ILE A 50 25.52 5.46 -8.73
N LEU A 51 24.31 5.28 -8.19
CA LEU A 51 23.48 4.10 -8.48
C LEU A 51 22.98 4.12 -9.93
N ASN A 52 23.65 3.39 -10.84
CA ASN A 52 23.31 3.35 -12.26
C ASN A 52 23.55 1.97 -12.91
N ASN A 53 23.43 1.86 -14.24
CA ASN A 53 23.85 0.69 -15.04
C ASN A 53 23.35 -0.71 -14.57
N GLY A 54 22.23 -0.75 -13.84
CA GLY A 54 21.65 -1.99 -13.31
C GLY A 54 22.25 -2.46 -11.98
N GLU A 55 22.95 -1.59 -11.27
CA GLU A 55 23.41 -1.77 -9.88
C GLU A 55 22.26 -1.94 -8.89
N GLU A 56 22.54 -2.67 -7.80
CA GLU A 56 21.60 -2.86 -6.67
C GLU A 56 21.87 -1.85 -5.56
N LEU A 57 23.15 -1.55 -5.27
CA LEU A 57 23.60 -0.42 -4.46
C LEU A 57 24.70 0.33 -5.21
N VAL A 58 25.05 1.54 -4.76
CA VAL A 58 26.09 2.35 -5.40
C VAL A 58 27.36 1.51 -5.59
N ASP A 59 27.80 1.35 -6.85
CA ASP A 59 29.02 0.63 -7.22
C ASP A 59 29.01 -0.89 -6.90
N CYS A 60 27.84 -1.54 -6.74
CA CYS A 60 27.73 -3.00 -6.60
C CYS A 60 26.37 -3.59 -7.02
N GLY A 61 26.34 -4.91 -7.24
CA GLY A 61 25.12 -5.67 -7.57
C GLY A 61 24.70 -5.57 -9.04
N GLY A 62 23.86 -6.52 -9.49
CA GLY A 62 23.45 -6.59 -10.89
C GLY A 62 24.45 -7.26 -11.84
N SER A 63 24.27 -7.04 -13.15
CA SER A 63 24.90 -7.89 -14.18
C SER A 63 26.36 -7.56 -14.53
N ILE A 64 26.80 -6.35 -14.21
CA ILE A 64 28.13 -5.83 -14.57
C ILE A 64 29.05 -5.62 -13.37
N CYS A 65 28.51 -5.75 -12.16
CA CYS A 65 29.17 -5.46 -10.90
C CYS A 65 29.40 -6.71 -10.05
N PRO A 66 30.41 -6.71 -9.16
CA PRO A 66 30.48 -7.68 -8.07
C PRO A 66 29.21 -7.62 -7.20
N ALA A 67 28.88 -8.72 -6.53
CA ALA A 67 27.82 -8.72 -5.52
C ALA A 67 28.11 -7.66 -4.45
N CYS A 68 27.07 -7.05 -3.92
CA CYS A 68 27.20 -6.10 -2.83
C CYS A 68 27.77 -6.77 -1.58
N ASP A 69 28.52 -5.98 -0.82
CA ASP A 69 29.00 -6.39 0.50
C ASP A 69 27.76 -6.53 1.41
N PRO A 70 27.51 -7.72 1.99
CA PRO A 70 26.40 -7.87 2.92
C PRO A 70 26.49 -6.89 4.10
N CYS A 71 27.70 -6.48 4.49
CA CYS A 71 27.93 -5.58 5.62
C CYS A 71 27.61 -4.10 5.34
N GLU A 72 27.09 -3.74 4.18
CA GLU A 72 26.74 -2.34 3.82
C GLU A 72 25.45 -2.28 2.97
N ASN A 73 24.58 -3.28 3.08
CA ASN A 73 23.38 -3.38 2.24
C ASN A 73 22.08 -2.91 2.91
N GLY A 74 22.14 -2.53 4.19
CA GLY A 74 21.01 -2.03 4.96
C GLY A 74 20.00 -3.12 5.32
N GLN A 75 20.35 -4.40 5.16
CA GLN A 75 19.52 -5.55 5.50
C GLN A 75 20.19 -6.35 6.61
N TYR A 76 19.40 -7.19 7.28
CA TYR A 76 19.94 -8.13 8.25
C TYR A 76 20.07 -9.52 7.62
N ASP A 77 21.30 -9.87 7.22
CA ASP A 77 21.65 -11.12 6.56
C ASP A 77 22.18 -12.19 7.53
N ALA A 78 21.31 -12.67 8.42
CA ALA A 78 21.67 -13.68 9.43
C ALA A 78 22.37 -14.93 8.86
N LEU A 79 22.02 -15.35 7.64
CA LEU A 79 22.64 -16.51 6.96
C LEU A 79 24.05 -16.24 6.43
N LEU A 80 24.42 -14.97 6.23
CA LEU A 80 25.76 -14.55 5.83
C LEU A 80 26.63 -14.21 7.05
N GLY A 81 26.11 -14.45 8.26
CA GLY A 81 26.86 -14.40 9.50
C GLY A 81 26.72 -13.09 10.27
N GLU A 82 25.92 -12.15 9.78
CA GLU A 82 25.58 -10.95 10.53
C GLU A 82 24.87 -11.28 11.84
N THR A 83 25.08 -10.45 12.85
CA THR A 83 24.36 -10.54 14.12
C THR A 83 23.31 -9.44 14.27
N TRP A 84 23.43 -8.37 13.50
CA TRP A 84 22.45 -7.29 13.34
C TRP A 84 22.67 -6.61 11.98
N VAL A 85 21.83 -5.65 11.59
CA VAL A 85 21.91 -4.97 10.28
C VAL A 85 23.34 -4.51 9.99
N ASP A 86 23.92 -5.00 8.90
CA ASP A 86 25.25 -4.62 8.39
C ASP A 86 26.43 -4.87 9.37
N CYS A 87 26.28 -5.72 10.40
CA CYS A 87 27.32 -5.92 11.40
C CYS A 87 27.35 -7.31 12.06
N GLY A 88 28.51 -7.66 12.63
CA GLY A 88 28.76 -8.96 13.27
C GLY A 88 29.27 -10.06 12.34
N GLY A 89 29.77 -11.15 12.94
CA GLY A 89 30.35 -12.28 12.20
C GLY A 89 31.58 -11.91 11.37
N GLU A 90 31.45 -11.97 10.04
CA GLU A 90 32.50 -11.56 9.10
C GLU A 90 32.56 -10.03 8.90
N CYS A 91 31.52 -9.31 9.32
CA CYS A 91 31.45 -7.84 9.32
C CYS A 91 32.17 -7.22 10.53
N GLY A 92 32.23 -5.88 10.56
CA GLY A 92 32.70 -5.13 11.72
C GLY A 92 31.86 -5.38 12.98
N PRO A 93 32.40 -5.11 14.19
CA PRO A 93 31.60 -5.19 15.41
C PRO A 93 30.45 -4.18 15.36
N CYS A 94 29.26 -4.59 15.83
CA CYS A 94 28.09 -3.72 15.91
C CYS A 94 28.31 -2.54 16.86
N ASP A 95 27.73 -1.39 16.51
CA ASP A 95 27.67 -0.23 17.41
C ASP A 95 26.78 -0.60 18.62
N PRO A 96 27.21 -0.37 19.87
CA PRO A 96 26.37 -0.62 21.04
C PRO A 96 25.02 0.10 21.06
N SER A 97 24.82 1.12 20.20
CA SER A 97 23.51 1.77 20.05
C SER A 97 22.62 1.15 18.97
N PHE A 98 23.15 0.20 18.18
CA PHE A 98 22.49 -0.46 17.05
C PHE A 98 23.04 -1.87 16.89
N ASN A 99 22.73 -2.75 17.84
CA ASN A 99 23.23 -4.13 17.87
C ASN A 99 22.15 -5.17 18.19
N GLY A 100 20.88 -4.76 18.24
CA GLY A 100 19.75 -5.65 18.49
C GLY A 100 19.64 -6.12 19.94
N VAL A 101 20.34 -5.48 20.88
CA VAL A 101 20.17 -5.74 22.31
C VAL A 101 19.96 -4.45 23.07
N GLN A 102 19.19 -4.51 24.16
CA GLN A 102 18.98 -3.33 25.00
C GLN A 102 20.21 -3.04 25.86
N ASP A 103 20.95 -2.02 25.50
CA ASP A 103 22.19 -1.59 26.17
C ASP A 103 21.98 -0.45 27.20
N PRO A 104 22.93 -0.19 28.12
CA PRO A 104 22.84 0.92 29.04
C PRO A 104 22.84 2.27 28.32
N GLY A 105 21.78 3.05 28.53
CA GLY A 105 21.57 4.33 27.84
C GLY A 105 20.41 4.27 26.86
N GLU A 106 19.80 3.11 26.66
CA GLU A 106 18.65 2.91 25.81
C GLU A 106 17.35 2.73 26.63
N SER A 107 16.24 3.21 26.08
CA SER A 107 14.91 3.02 26.68
C SER A 107 14.22 1.75 26.20
N GLY A 108 14.55 1.32 24.97
CA GLY A 108 14.19 0.05 24.34
C GLY A 108 15.37 -0.42 23.49
N ILE A 109 15.27 -1.57 22.82
CA ILE A 109 16.37 -2.11 21.99
C ILE A 109 16.73 -1.10 20.89
N ASP A 110 17.98 -0.66 20.83
CA ASP A 110 18.51 0.27 19.83
C ASP A 110 17.78 1.62 19.75
N CYS A 111 17.09 2.05 20.82
CA CYS A 111 16.29 3.27 20.82
C CYS A 111 16.22 4.02 22.16
N GLY A 112 15.87 5.30 22.07
CA GLY A 112 15.69 6.17 23.22
C GLY A 112 16.99 6.50 23.95
N GLY A 113 16.86 7.33 25.00
CA GLY A 113 17.99 7.79 25.81
C GLY A 113 19.09 8.45 24.98
N ASP A 114 20.26 7.83 24.93
CA ASP A 114 21.47 8.37 24.29
C ASP A 114 21.59 8.05 22.79
N THR A 115 20.76 7.14 22.24
CA THR A 115 20.75 6.75 20.81
C THR A 115 20.25 7.88 19.90
N GLY A 116 19.39 8.76 20.42
CA GLY A 116 18.77 9.84 19.65
C GLY A 116 17.65 9.40 18.71
N VAL A 117 17.30 8.12 18.68
CA VAL A 117 16.18 7.56 17.90
C VAL A 117 14.97 7.38 18.81
N ALA A 118 13.77 7.77 18.36
CA ALA A 118 12.57 7.52 19.14
C ALA A 118 12.11 6.08 18.91
N CYS A 119 11.77 5.35 19.98
CA CYS A 119 11.40 3.94 19.87
C CYS A 119 10.20 3.67 18.96
N GLY A 120 9.27 4.62 18.83
CA GLY A 120 8.15 4.50 17.89
C GLY A 120 8.51 4.71 16.41
N GLU A 121 9.73 5.16 16.10
CA GLU A 121 10.20 5.26 14.71
C GLU A 121 10.67 3.91 14.16
N LEU A 122 10.92 2.94 15.03
CA LEU A 122 11.35 1.61 14.64
C LEU A 122 10.17 0.67 14.34
N CYS A 123 8.96 1.01 14.79
CA CYS A 123 7.75 0.26 14.44
C CYS A 123 7.58 0.21 12.91
N GLY A 124 7.69 -0.97 12.30
CA GLY A 124 7.54 -1.17 10.85
C GLY A 124 8.87 -1.22 10.08
N ASP A 125 10.00 -1.38 10.75
CA ASP A 125 11.32 -1.54 10.13
C ASP A 125 11.67 -3.00 9.79
N GLY A 126 10.83 -3.96 10.19
CA GLY A 126 10.98 -5.39 9.91
C GLY A 126 11.88 -6.13 10.89
N LEU A 127 12.34 -5.47 11.95
CA LEU A 127 13.18 -6.04 12.99
C LEU A 127 12.39 -6.18 14.29
N LEU A 128 12.94 -6.93 15.25
CA LEU A 128 12.40 -6.98 16.60
C LEU A 128 13.26 -6.08 17.48
N ASN A 129 12.90 -4.80 17.56
CA ASN A 129 13.67 -3.80 18.29
C ASN A 129 12.75 -2.80 19.00
N GLY A 130 13.29 -1.68 19.47
CA GLY A 130 12.50 -0.69 20.16
C GLY A 130 11.84 -1.22 21.45
N ASN A 131 10.54 -0.99 21.58
CA ASN A 131 9.71 -1.50 22.68
C ASN A 131 8.80 -2.66 22.27
N GLU A 132 9.06 -3.26 21.11
CA GLU A 132 8.22 -4.28 20.49
C GLU A 132 8.17 -5.58 21.30
N GLN A 133 7.07 -6.31 21.14
CA GLN A 133 6.87 -7.64 21.74
C GLN A 133 6.98 -8.75 20.70
N ALA A 134 6.69 -8.42 19.44
CA ALA A 134 6.89 -9.20 18.23
C ALA A 134 7.29 -8.21 17.12
N VAL A 135 7.85 -8.68 16.01
CA VAL A 135 8.39 -7.82 14.94
C VAL A 135 7.36 -6.76 14.54
N ASP A 136 7.75 -5.49 14.61
CA ASP A 136 6.94 -4.32 14.25
C ASP A 136 5.65 -4.09 15.06
N CYS A 137 5.49 -4.74 16.22
CA CYS A 137 4.25 -4.64 17.00
C CYS A 137 4.44 -4.76 18.52
N GLY A 138 3.42 -4.30 19.26
CA GLY A 138 3.36 -4.35 20.71
C GLY A 138 4.18 -3.26 21.39
N GLY A 139 4.23 -3.31 22.72
CA GLY A 139 4.89 -2.27 23.51
C GLY A 139 4.05 -1.01 23.70
N SER A 140 4.71 0.07 24.12
CA SER A 140 4.05 1.37 24.35
C SER A 140 3.90 2.23 23.11
N ASP A 141 4.69 1.94 22.07
CA ASP A 141 4.88 2.85 20.93
C ASP A 141 4.40 2.26 19.59
N CYS A 142 4.18 0.94 19.49
CA CYS A 142 3.65 0.27 18.30
C CYS A 142 2.21 -0.24 18.50
N ASP A 143 1.54 -0.56 17.40
CA ASP A 143 0.19 -1.14 17.43
C ASP A 143 0.22 -2.52 18.11
N PRO A 144 -0.86 -2.94 18.81
CA PRO A 144 -0.90 -4.26 19.45
C PRO A 144 -0.62 -5.38 18.44
N CYS A 145 0.20 -6.36 18.85
CA CYS A 145 0.45 -7.50 18.01
C CYS A 145 -0.81 -8.34 17.78
N PRO A 146 -0.97 -8.91 16.57
CA PRO A 146 -2.00 -9.90 16.30
C PRO A 146 -1.81 -11.12 17.19
N THR A 147 -2.92 -11.80 17.50
CA THR A 147 -2.90 -13.05 18.27
C THR A 147 -3.73 -14.11 17.55
N CYS A 148 -3.26 -15.35 17.54
CA CYS A 148 -3.98 -16.48 16.93
C CYS A 148 -5.12 -17.02 17.81
N CYS A 149 -5.86 -16.13 18.48
CA CYS A 149 -6.97 -16.46 19.37
C CYS A 149 -7.86 -15.26 19.70
N ASP A 150 -7.74 -14.16 18.95
CA ASP A 150 -8.60 -12.99 19.14
C ASP A 150 -9.89 -13.06 18.33
N GLY A 151 -10.08 -14.13 17.54
CA GLY A 151 -11.27 -14.35 16.74
C GLY A 151 -11.34 -13.44 15.52
N MET A 152 -10.24 -12.77 15.18
CA MET A 152 -10.11 -11.97 13.98
C MET A 152 -9.16 -12.67 13.01
N MET A 153 -9.29 -12.35 11.73
CA MET A 153 -8.30 -12.75 10.72
C MET A 153 -7.31 -11.59 10.56
N ASN A 154 -6.13 -11.67 11.19
CA ASN A 154 -5.14 -10.59 11.22
C ASN A 154 -3.69 -11.10 11.11
N GLY A 155 -2.71 -10.19 11.07
CA GLY A 155 -1.32 -10.56 10.79
C GLY A 155 -1.18 -11.22 9.41
N ASP A 156 -0.51 -12.37 9.36
CA ASP A 156 -0.36 -13.21 8.17
C ASP A 156 -1.24 -14.47 8.18
N GLU A 157 -2.34 -14.45 8.94
CA GLU A 157 -3.29 -15.55 9.00
C GLU A 157 -3.96 -15.81 7.65
N VAL A 158 -4.25 -17.09 7.36
CA VAL A 158 -5.00 -17.48 6.14
C VAL A 158 -6.46 -17.82 6.43
N ALA A 159 -6.81 -17.91 7.71
CA ALA A 159 -8.17 -17.98 8.24
C ALA A 159 -8.13 -17.54 9.70
N VAL A 160 -9.30 -17.26 10.29
CA VAL A 160 -9.40 -16.70 11.66
C VAL A 160 -8.59 -17.53 12.65
N ASP A 161 -7.65 -16.89 13.32
CA ASP A 161 -6.79 -17.49 14.36
C ASP A 161 -5.91 -18.66 13.88
N CYS A 162 -5.65 -18.83 12.57
CA CYS A 162 -4.83 -19.94 12.07
C CYS A 162 -4.05 -19.70 10.77
N GLY A 163 -3.05 -20.57 10.56
CA GLY A 163 -2.23 -20.62 9.37
C GLY A 163 -1.18 -19.51 9.33
N GLY A 164 -0.84 -19.04 8.13
CA GLY A 164 0.27 -18.11 7.93
C GLY A 164 1.65 -18.72 8.20
N ASN A 165 2.62 -17.85 8.42
CA ASN A 165 3.93 -18.17 8.97
C ASN A 165 3.85 -18.10 10.50
N TYR A 166 3.11 -19.03 11.09
CA TYR A 166 2.97 -19.19 12.55
C TYR A 166 4.29 -19.46 13.30
N GLU A 167 5.40 -19.67 12.58
CA GLU A 167 6.76 -19.80 13.11
C GLU A 167 7.53 -18.47 13.10
N SER A 168 6.93 -17.40 12.55
CA SER A 168 7.50 -16.06 12.59
C SER A 168 7.22 -15.39 13.94
N ASN A 169 8.12 -14.52 14.38
CA ASN A 169 7.94 -13.70 15.58
C ASN A 169 6.98 -12.53 15.34
N ILE A 170 5.95 -12.69 14.51
CA ILE A 170 4.91 -11.68 14.21
C ILE A 170 3.76 -11.78 15.23
N TYR A 171 3.51 -12.98 15.75
CA TYR A 171 2.42 -13.24 16.69
C TYR A 171 2.89 -13.28 18.13
N ILE A 172 2.04 -12.79 19.04
CA ILE A 172 2.20 -13.06 20.47
C ILE A 172 1.40 -14.31 20.85
N ALA A 173 2.00 -15.14 21.70
CA ALA A 173 1.32 -16.32 22.24
C ALA A 173 0.04 -15.94 22.99
N CYS A 174 -1.01 -16.73 22.76
CA CYS A 174 -2.27 -16.61 23.46
C CYS A 174 -2.09 -16.66 24.99
N GLU A 175 -2.89 -15.87 25.73
CA GLU A 175 -2.92 -15.92 27.20
C GLU A 175 -3.19 -17.35 27.72
N ASN A 176 -3.88 -18.17 26.91
CA ASN A 176 -4.04 -19.59 27.14
C ASN A 176 -2.90 -20.38 26.47
N PRO A 177 -1.97 -20.99 27.23
CA PRO A 177 -0.85 -21.75 26.68
C PRO A 177 -1.25 -23.05 25.96
N ASN A 178 -2.54 -23.38 25.91
CA ASN A 178 -3.07 -24.51 25.14
C ASN A 178 -3.54 -24.13 23.73
N ILE A 179 -3.56 -22.83 23.39
CA ILE A 179 -3.84 -22.35 22.04
C ILE A 179 -2.50 -21.95 21.44
N VAL A 180 -2.05 -22.72 20.46
CA VAL A 180 -0.79 -22.52 19.75
C VAL A 180 -1.16 -22.18 18.32
N CYS A 181 -0.58 -21.10 17.79
CA CYS A 181 -0.67 -20.79 16.37
C CYS A 181 -0.25 -22.03 15.57
N GLY A 182 -1.12 -22.49 14.68
CA GLY A 182 -0.93 -23.74 13.96
C GLY A 182 -1.60 -23.69 12.60
N PRO A 183 -1.35 -24.71 11.76
CA PRO A 183 -1.99 -24.79 10.46
C PRO A 183 -3.50 -24.83 10.61
N CYS A 184 -4.20 -24.17 9.71
CA CYS A 184 -5.66 -24.28 9.59
C CYS A 184 -6.07 -25.72 9.26
N PRO A 185 -7.33 -26.10 9.54
CA PRO A 185 -7.90 -27.34 9.04
C PRO A 185 -7.70 -27.50 7.52
N ASP A 186 -7.58 -28.75 7.07
CA ASP A 186 -7.30 -29.07 5.67
C ASP A 186 -8.30 -28.39 4.72
N GLY A 187 -7.79 -27.53 3.85
CA GLY A 187 -8.55 -26.87 2.80
C GLY A 187 -9.22 -25.55 3.19
N VAL A 188 -9.05 -25.06 4.42
CA VAL A 188 -9.56 -23.74 4.85
C VAL A 188 -8.56 -22.64 4.44
N ASN A 189 -9.03 -21.65 3.67
CA ASN A 189 -8.27 -20.47 3.32
C ASN A 189 -9.17 -19.30 2.90
N CYS A 190 -9.42 -18.38 3.82
CA CYS A 190 -10.33 -17.25 3.66
C CYS A 190 -9.70 -16.07 2.90
N GLY A 191 -8.71 -16.30 2.04
CA GLY A 191 -7.99 -15.26 1.31
C GLY A 191 -7.41 -15.69 -0.02
N ASN A 192 -7.86 -16.81 -0.59
CA ASN A 192 -7.32 -17.36 -1.84
C ASN A 192 -8.20 -17.06 -3.07
N GLY A 193 -9.36 -16.42 -2.89
CA GLY A 193 -10.27 -16.08 -3.98
C GLY A 193 -11.06 -17.27 -4.52
N LEU A 194 -11.07 -18.39 -3.82
CA LEU A 194 -11.83 -19.59 -4.15
C LEU A 194 -12.95 -19.77 -3.12
N MET A 195 -13.89 -20.66 -3.45
CA MET A 195 -14.84 -21.17 -2.47
C MET A 195 -14.37 -22.56 -2.05
N ASP A 196 -13.66 -22.65 -0.92
CA ASP A 196 -13.12 -23.89 -0.37
C ASP A 196 -13.27 -24.01 1.15
N GLY A 197 -12.73 -25.10 1.72
CA GLY A 197 -12.88 -25.37 3.15
C GLY A 197 -14.34 -25.43 3.63
N ASP A 198 -14.61 -24.67 4.69
CA ASP A 198 -15.91 -24.50 5.33
C ASP A 198 -16.57 -23.14 5.02
N GLU A 199 -16.04 -22.44 4.02
CA GLU A 199 -16.56 -21.14 3.59
C GLU A 199 -18.04 -21.21 3.20
N LEU A 200 -18.80 -20.19 3.63
CA LEU A 200 -20.16 -20.03 3.17
C LEU A 200 -20.19 -19.39 1.77
N TYR A 201 -19.31 -18.39 1.56
CA TYR A 201 -19.06 -17.72 0.28
C TYR A 201 -17.55 -17.49 0.09
N ILE A 202 -17.12 -17.11 -1.13
CA ILE A 202 -15.68 -16.93 -1.44
C ILE A 202 -14.99 -16.11 -0.36
N ASP A 203 -13.99 -16.69 0.31
CA ASP A 203 -13.18 -16.07 1.35
C ASP A 203 -13.96 -15.58 2.61
N CYS A 204 -15.20 -16.04 2.86
CA CYS A 204 -15.98 -15.62 4.03
C CYS A 204 -17.04 -16.62 4.53
N GLY A 205 -17.40 -16.47 5.79
CA GLY A 205 -18.41 -17.27 6.50
C GLY A 205 -17.93 -18.70 6.78
N GLY A 206 -18.71 -19.45 7.55
CA GLY A 206 -18.27 -20.73 8.11
C GLY A 206 -17.82 -20.58 9.56
N ASP A 207 -17.12 -21.58 10.06
CA ASP A 207 -16.57 -21.61 11.42
C ASP A 207 -15.19 -20.95 11.50
N TYR A 208 -14.44 -20.90 10.39
CA TYR A 208 -13.05 -20.42 10.36
C TYR A 208 -12.82 -19.15 9.54
N CYS A 209 -13.84 -18.59 8.86
CA CYS A 209 -13.69 -17.34 8.11
C CYS A 209 -14.50 -16.19 8.72
N PRO A 210 -14.08 -14.93 8.48
CA PRO A 210 -14.85 -13.75 8.88
C PRO A 210 -16.27 -13.80 8.31
N GLU A 211 -17.25 -13.25 9.04
CA GLU A 211 -18.63 -13.22 8.54
C GLU A 211 -18.71 -12.50 7.18
N CYS A 212 -19.56 -13.01 6.29
CA CYS A 212 -19.75 -12.41 4.97
C CYS A 212 -20.45 -11.07 5.09
N GLU A 213 -19.67 -9.99 5.01
CA GLU A 213 -20.21 -8.64 5.03
C GLU A 213 -20.97 -8.32 3.75
N THR A 214 -22.11 -7.65 3.93
CA THR A 214 -22.86 -7.06 2.82
C THR A 214 -22.24 -5.72 2.47
N VAL A 215 -21.70 -5.61 1.27
CA VAL A 215 -20.96 -4.44 0.81
C VAL A 215 -21.63 -3.84 -0.43
N LEU A 216 -21.75 -2.51 -0.44
CA LEU A 216 -21.96 -1.74 -1.65
C LEU A 216 -21.13 -0.47 -1.58
N THR A 217 -20.12 -0.35 -2.45
CA THR A 217 -19.28 0.85 -2.53
C THR A 217 -19.23 1.34 -3.96
N TRP A 218 -19.11 2.65 -4.14
CA TRP A 218 -18.93 3.26 -5.44
C TRP A 218 -18.33 4.66 -5.33
N LYS A 219 -17.75 5.17 -6.41
CA LYS A 219 -17.39 6.58 -6.55
C LYS A 219 -18.39 7.29 -7.45
N ALA A 220 -18.94 8.40 -6.97
CA ALA A 220 -19.73 9.33 -7.77
C ALA A 220 -18.91 10.60 -8.03
N ASN A 221 -18.54 10.86 -9.29
CA ASN A 221 -17.65 11.98 -9.69
C ASN A 221 -16.36 12.08 -8.83
N GLY A 222 -15.77 10.94 -8.50
CA GLY A 222 -14.53 10.85 -7.72
C GLY A 222 -14.71 10.77 -6.20
N THR A 223 -15.89 11.08 -5.66
CA THR A 223 -16.19 10.95 -4.23
C THR A 223 -16.60 9.52 -3.90
N THR A 224 -15.87 8.86 -3.00
CA THR A 224 -16.22 7.53 -2.49
C THR A 224 -17.47 7.59 -1.62
N LEU A 225 -18.39 6.68 -1.87
CA LEU A 225 -19.64 6.48 -1.16
C LEU A 225 -19.74 5.01 -0.76
N VAL A 226 -20.24 4.79 0.45
CA VAL A 226 -20.46 3.47 1.04
C VAL A 226 -21.93 3.36 1.40
N GLY A 227 -22.57 2.31 0.92
CA GLY A 227 -23.93 1.94 1.29
C GLY A 227 -23.93 1.38 2.71
N GLU A 228 -24.77 1.93 3.56
CA GLU A 228 -24.80 1.68 5.01
C GLU A 228 -26.19 1.21 5.46
N THR A 229 -27.22 1.50 4.67
CA THR A 229 -28.61 1.13 4.97
C THR A 229 -29.35 0.76 3.70
N GLY A 230 -30.40 -0.06 3.81
CA GLY A 230 -31.16 -0.54 2.66
C GLY A 230 -30.34 -1.38 1.67
N LEU A 231 -29.25 -1.98 2.15
CA LEU A 231 -28.48 -2.96 1.39
C LEU A 231 -29.35 -4.20 1.19
N SER A 232 -29.64 -4.54 -0.05
CA SER A 232 -30.45 -5.71 -0.41
C SER A 232 -30.04 -6.20 -1.79
N ALA A 233 -29.99 -7.51 -1.96
CA ALA A 233 -30.04 -8.16 -3.25
C ALA A 233 -31.30 -9.04 -3.29
N ASP A 234 -32.23 -8.74 -4.18
CA ASP A 234 -33.50 -9.48 -4.29
C ASP A 234 -33.59 -10.17 -5.64
N LEU A 235 -33.96 -11.47 -5.64
CA LEU A 235 -34.22 -12.23 -6.87
C LEU A 235 -35.73 -12.35 -7.12
N ASP A 236 -36.21 -11.68 -8.16
CA ASP A 236 -37.60 -11.82 -8.65
C ASP A 236 -37.59 -12.50 -10.03
N GLY A 237 -38.02 -13.76 -10.06
CA GLY A 237 -37.96 -14.60 -11.26
C GLY A 237 -36.52 -14.85 -11.70
N THR A 238 -36.03 -14.09 -12.68
CA THR A 238 -34.65 -14.17 -13.18
C THR A 238 -33.86 -12.87 -12.99
N THR A 239 -34.50 -11.83 -12.47
CA THR A 239 -33.96 -10.49 -12.36
C THR A 239 -33.43 -10.29 -10.95
N ILE A 240 -32.17 -9.85 -10.84
CA ILE A 240 -31.54 -9.52 -9.57
C ILE A 240 -31.56 -8.01 -9.41
N THR A 241 -32.10 -7.52 -8.29
CA THR A 241 -32.10 -6.11 -7.95
C THR A 241 -31.22 -5.86 -6.74
N LEU A 242 -30.20 -5.02 -6.90
CA LEU A 242 -29.35 -4.54 -5.82
C LEU A 242 -29.76 -3.13 -5.43
N THR A 243 -29.84 -2.85 -4.14
CA THR A 243 -30.08 -1.49 -3.62
C THR A 243 -29.16 -1.16 -2.48
N GLY A 244 -28.89 0.13 -2.27
CA GLY A 244 -28.23 0.61 -1.06
C GLY A 244 -28.27 2.13 -0.94
N LEU A 245 -28.19 2.62 0.29
CA LEU A 245 -28.21 4.03 0.65
C LEU A 245 -27.05 4.36 1.58
N THR A 246 -26.44 5.53 1.37
CA THR A 246 -25.47 6.11 2.31
C THR A 246 -26.21 6.78 3.47
N LEU A 247 -25.53 6.99 4.60
CA LEU A 247 -26.08 7.78 5.73
C LEU A 247 -26.37 9.24 5.35
N THR A 248 -25.72 9.74 4.30
CA THR A 248 -25.91 11.10 3.78
C THR A 248 -27.08 11.20 2.77
N GLY A 249 -27.75 10.09 2.46
CA GLY A 249 -28.93 10.06 1.62
C GLY A 249 -28.65 9.89 0.12
N ALA A 250 -27.42 9.60 -0.28
CA ALA A 250 -27.15 9.14 -1.65
C ALA A 250 -27.59 7.68 -1.79
N GLY A 251 -28.10 7.30 -2.95
CA GLY A 251 -28.60 5.95 -3.20
C GLY A 251 -28.14 5.39 -4.53
N LEU A 252 -27.96 4.08 -4.59
CA LEU A 252 -27.65 3.35 -5.81
C LEU A 252 -28.57 2.14 -5.92
N ALA A 253 -29.09 1.90 -7.12
CA ALA A 253 -29.83 0.69 -7.44
C ALA A 253 -29.38 0.13 -8.79
N LEU A 254 -29.16 -1.18 -8.84
CA LEU A 254 -28.90 -1.95 -10.05
C LEU A 254 -30.05 -2.94 -10.25
N VAL A 255 -30.77 -2.81 -11.36
CA VAL A 255 -31.75 -3.81 -11.80
C VAL A 255 -31.10 -4.57 -12.93
N MET A 256 -30.86 -5.86 -12.74
CA MET A 256 -30.10 -6.69 -13.66
C MET A 256 -30.95 -7.83 -14.18
N GLU A 257 -31.26 -7.76 -15.47
CA GLU A 257 -31.85 -8.87 -16.18
C GLU A 257 -30.81 -9.97 -16.39
N VAL A 258 -31.27 -11.22 -16.42
CA VAL A 258 -30.39 -12.37 -16.60
C VAL A 258 -29.53 -12.23 -17.88
N PRO A 259 -28.19 -12.41 -17.79
CA PRO A 259 -27.34 -12.43 -18.97
C PRO A 259 -27.75 -13.52 -19.96
N LEU A 260 -27.39 -13.36 -21.24
CA LEU A 260 -27.70 -14.36 -22.27
C LEU A 260 -27.13 -15.76 -21.94
N ALA A 261 -25.99 -15.82 -21.24
CA ALA A 261 -25.35 -17.05 -20.80
C ALA A 261 -25.95 -17.61 -19.49
N GLY A 262 -26.92 -16.92 -18.89
CA GLY A 262 -27.41 -17.18 -17.54
C GLY A 262 -26.57 -16.50 -16.46
N TRP A 263 -26.99 -16.70 -15.21
CA TRP A 263 -26.22 -16.31 -14.03
C TRP A 263 -25.08 -17.29 -13.81
N ILE A 264 -23.90 -16.93 -14.31
CA ILE A 264 -22.66 -17.69 -14.12
C ILE A 264 -21.52 -16.73 -13.75
N PRO A 265 -20.51 -17.21 -12.99
CA PRO A 265 -19.27 -16.46 -12.75
C PRO A 265 -18.62 -15.96 -14.06
N GLY A 266 -18.14 -14.72 -14.05
CA GLY A 266 -17.54 -14.05 -15.20
C GLY A 266 -18.53 -13.45 -16.20
N SER A 267 -19.83 -13.56 -15.98
CA SER A 267 -20.84 -12.93 -16.83
C SER A 267 -20.82 -11.40 -16.71
N GLN A 268 -21.33 -10.71 -17.73
CA GLN A 268 -21.50 -9.25 -17.71
C GLN A 268 -22.94 -8.87 -17.96
N VAL A 269 -23.42 -7.90 -17.17
CA VAL A 269 -24.71 -7.24 -17.38
C VAL A 269 -24.43 -5.83 -17.86
N GLN A 270 -25.02 -5.46 -19.00
CA GLN A 270 -24.95 -4.11 -19.52
C GLN A 270 -26.21 -3.36 -19.10
N CYS A 271 -26.09 -2.39 -18.21
CA CYS A 271 -27.20 -1.53 -17.78
C CYS A 271 -27.30 -0.34 -18.73
N THR A 272 -28.29 -0.35 -19.61
CA THR A 272 -28.55 0.70 -20.61
C THR A 272 -30.05 0.77 -20.86
N ALA A 273 -30.54 1.86 -21.45
CA ALA A 273 -31.94 1.98 -21.84
C ALA A 273 -32.42 0.88 -22.83
N ALA A 274 -31.51 0.12 -23.45
CA ALA A 274 -31.82 -0.89 -24.48
C ALA A 274 -31.88 -2.34 -23.94
N THR A 275 -31.37 -2.61 -22.74
CA THR A 275 -31.08 -3.97 -22.27
C THR A 275 -32.05 -4.49 -21.21
N GLY A 276 -33.06 -3.71 -20.82
CA GLY A 276 -33.98 -4.03 -19.71
C GLY A 276 -33.33 -3.89 -18.32
N SER A 277 -32.01 -4.05 -18.25
CA SER A 277 -31.19 -3.76 -17.06
C SER A 277 -30.94 -2.26 -16.92
N SER A 278 -30.90 -1.75 -15.68
CA SER A 278 -30.68 -0.33 -15.42
C SER A 278 -29.83 -0.09 -14.18
N CYS A 279 -29.08 1.02 -14.20
CA CYS A 279 -28.43 1.57 -13.02
C CYS A 279 -29.06 2.91 -12.72
N SER A 280 -29.48 3.11 -11.47
CA SER A 280 -30.04 4.37 -10.97
C SER A 280 -29.19 4.87 -9.81
N TYR A 281 -28.96 6.18 -9.77
CA TYR A 281 -28.23 6.86 -8.72
C TYR A 281 -29.02 8.10 -8.29
N ALA A 282 -29.13 8.31 -6.98
CA ALA A 282 -29.64 9.54 -6.40
C ALA A 282 -28.52 10.19 -5.58
N ASP A 283 -28.28 11.48 -5.81
CA ASP A 283 -27.33 12.24 -4.98
C ASP A 283 -27.95 12.60 -3.60
N PRO A 284 -27.16 13.11 -2.64
CA PRO A 284 -27.68 13.54 -1.33
C PRO A 284 -28.75 14.64 -1.39
N SER A 285 -28.88 15.34 -2.52
CA SER A 285 -29.90 16.37 -2.75
C SER A 285 -31.15 15.80 -3.44
N ALA A 286 -31.24 14.47 -3.57
CA ALA A 286 -32.29 13.72 -4.25
C ALA A 286 -32.41 14.03 -5.76
N ASN A 287 -31.35 14.51 -6.41
CA ASN A 287 -31.30 14.56 -7.87
C ASN A 287 -31.12 13.14 -8.41
N ALA A 288 -31.99 12.76 -9.35
CA ALA A 288 -32.03 11.41 -9.90
C ALA A 288 -31.29 11.31 -11.24
N TYR A 289 -30.46 10.28 -11.33
CA TYR A 289 -29.70 9.91 -12.52
C TYR A 289 -29.95 8.43 -12.84
N SER A 290 -30.03 8.08 -14.12
CA SER A 290 -30.25 6.70 -14.52
C SER A 290 -29.72 6.42 -15.91
N THR A 291 -29.29 5.18 -16.16
CA THR A 291 -29.01 4.68 -17.52
C THR A 291 -30.24 4.71 -18.42
N ASN A 292 -31.46 4.77 -17.85
CA ASN A 292 -32.71 4.95 -18.61
C ASN A 292 -32.85 6.36 -19.20
N PHE A 293 -32.23 7.36 -18.60
CA PHE A 293 -32.13 8.71 -19.18
C PHE A 293 -30.94 8.84 -20.15
N GLY A 294 -30.09 7.81 -20.20
CA GLY A 294 -28.95 7.68 -21.09
C GLY A 294 -27.68 7.29 -20.35
N GLY A 295 -26.62 6.99 -21.11
CA GLY A 295 -25.35 6.53 -20.57
C GLY A 295 -25.29 5.01 -20.59
N GLY A 296 -24.44 4.43 -19.76
CA GLY A 296 -24.28 2.99 -19.65
C GLY A 296 -23.39 2.64 -18.48
N VAL A 297 -23.81 1.62 -17.73
CA VAL A 297 -23.02 1.02 -16.65
C VAL A 297 -22.80 -0.44 -17.00
N THR A 298 -21.55 -0.88 -16.99
CA THR A 298 -21.19 -2.29 -17.13
C THR A 298 -21.05 -2.86 -15.74
N VAL A 299 -21.72 -3.99 -15.49
CA VAL A 299 -21.59 -4.78 -14.27
C VAL A 299 -20.87 -6.08 -14.63
N ASN A 300 -19.76 -6.36 -13.97
CA ASN A 300 -19.02 -7.61 -14.08
C ASN A 300 -19.36 -8.49 -12.88
N ILE A 301 -19.87 -9.69 -13.13
CA ILE A 301 -20.20 -10.66 -12.10
C ILE A 301 -18.96 -11.52 -11.86
N ALA A 302 -18.35 -11.37 -10.68
CA ALA A 302 -17.25 -12.22 -10.28
C ALA A 302 -17.79 -13.60 -9.85
N TYR A 303 -18.85 -13.60 -9.05
CA TYR A 303 -19.52 -14.79 -8.56
C TYR A 303 -21.03 -14.57 -8.48
N VAL A 304 -21.80 -15.62 -8.74
CA VAL A 304 -23.25 -15.61 -8.54
C VAL A 304 -23.78 -17.02 -8.31
N ASP A 305 -24.58 -17.18 -7.25
CA ASP A 305 -25.50 -18.29 -7.07
C ASP A 305 -26.92 -17.72 -7.01
N ALA A 306 -27.61 -17.69 -8.16
CA ALA A 306 -28.88 -16.99 -8.34
C ALA A 306 -30.08 -17.80 -7.80
N VAL A 307 -30.07 -18.05 -6.49
CA VAL A 307 -31.16 -18.65 -5.72
C VAL A 307 -31.41 -17.83 -4.46
N SER A 308 -32.61 -17.94 -3.88
CA SER A 308 -32.89 -17.34 -2.56
C SER A 308 -31.99 -18.00 -1.51
N GLY A 309 -31.33 -17.17 -0.71
CA GLY A 309 -30.27 -17.56 0.19
C GLY A 309 -28.89 -17.71 -0.47
N GLY A 310 -28.78 -17.58 -1.79
CA GLY A 310 -27.52 -17.56 -2.54
C GLY A 310 -26.81 -16.22 -2.41
N PHE A 311 -25.80 -15.97 -3.26
CA PHE A 311 -24.90 -14.81 -3.09
C PHE A 311 -24.41 -14.28 -4.41
N ILE A 312 -24.12 -12.97 -4.45
CA ILE A 312 -23.64 -12.30 -5.65
C ILE A 312 -22.51 -11.33 -5.32
N VAL A 313 -21.44 -11.42 -6.12
CA VAL A 313 -20.25 -10.58 -5.99
C VAL A 313 -19.91 -10.01 -7.35
N GLY A 314 -19.60 -8.72 -7.40
CA GLY A 314 -19.23 -8.10 -8.66
C GLY A 314 -18.74 -6.67 -8.53
N THR A 315 -18.38 -6.13 -9.69
CA THR A 315 -17.94 -4.74 -9.83
C THR A 315 -18.76 -4.05 -10.89
N PHE A 316 -18.83 -2.72 -10.84
CA PHE A 316 -19.51 -1.93 -11.86
C PHE A 316 -18.86 -0.57 -12.07
N MET A 317 -18.97 -0.08 -13.30
CA MET A 317 -18.52 1.27 -13.66
C MET A 317 -19.21 1.76 -14.93
N GLY A 318 -19.27 3.07 -15.09
CA GLY A 318 -19.81 3.73 -16.27
C GLY A 318 -20.33 5.13 -15.97
N SER A 319 -21.45 5.48 -16.60
CA SER A 319 -22.11 6.76 -16.39
C SER A 319 -23.62 6.64 -16.44
N VAL A 320 -24.26 7.53 -15.68
CA VAL A 320 -25.71 7.72 -15.64
C VAL A 320 -26.04 9.17 -15.95
N LEU A 321 -27.14 9.41 -16.66
CA LEU A 321 -27.58 10.76 -17.03
C LEU A 321 -28.77 11.18 -16.17
N GLY A 322 -28.89 12.47 -15.88
CA GLY A 322 -30.08 13.07 -15.28
C GLY A 322 -31.10 13.44 -16.35
N MET A 323 -32.34 13.73 -15.96
CA MET A 323 -33.41 14.11 -16.90
C MET A 323 -33.07 15.35 -17.75
N SER A 324 -32.21 16.23 -17.23
CA SER A 324 -31.73 17.44 -17.91
C SER A 324 -30.49 17.20 -18.79
N GLY A 325 -30.00 15.96 -18.89
CA GLY A 325 -28.80 15.59 -19.66
C GLY A 325 -27.47 15.79 -18.92
N GLU A 326 -27.50 16.06 -17.63
CA GLU A 326 -26.31 16.12 -16.78
C GLU A 326 -25.74 14.72 -16.56
N SER A 327 -24.44 14.53 -16.78
CA SER A 327 -23.78 13.24 -16.63
C SER A 327 -23.17 13.09 -15.24
N MET A 328 -23.36 11.92 -14.63
CA MET A 328 -22.68 11.49 -13.42
C MET A 328 -21.81 10.27 -13.73
N ASN A 329 -20.53 10.35 -13.38
CA ASN A 329 -19.63 9.22 -13.49
C ASN A 329 -19.77 8.33 -12.25
N ILE A 330 -19.99 7.04 -12.49
CA ILE A 330 -20.01 6.00 -11.46
C ILE A 330 -18.79 5.12 -11.72
N ALA A 331 -17.87 5.05 -10.78
CA ALA A 331 -16.61 4.33 -10.96
C ALA A 331 -16.25 3.54 -9.71
N GLN A 332 -15.36 2.54 -9.86
CA GLN A 332 -14.87 1.70 -8.76
C GLN A 332 -16.04 1.17 -7.90
N GLY A 333 -17.13 0.79 -8.57
CA GLY A 333 -18.27 0.18 -7.92
C GLY A 333 -17.95 -1.26 -7.57
N ALA A 334 -18.24 -1.68 -6.35
CA ALA A 334 -18.12 -3.05 -5.89
C ALA A 334 -19.33 -3.42 -5.04
N PHE A 335 -19.79 -4.65 -5.14
CA PHE A 335 -20.85 -5.18 -4.31
C PHE A 335 -20.59 -6.64 -3.95
N GLN A 336 -21.10 -7.01 -2.79
CA GLN A 336 -21.11 -8.36 -2.26
C GLN A 336 -22.34 -8.48 -1.38
N MET A 337 -23.31 -9.33 -1.73
CA MET A 337 -24.58 -9.41 -1.00
C MET A 337 -25.18 -10.81 -1.05
N GLN A 338 -25.85 -11.20 0.03
CA GLN A 338 -26.75 -12.35 0.04
C GLN A 338 -28.04 -12.01 -0.73
N ILE A 339 -28.47 -12.94 -1.57
CA ILE A 339 -29.70 -12.85 -2.35
C ILE A 339 -30.87 -13.32 -1.50
N ASN A 340 -31.87 -12.47 -1.35
CA ASN A 340 -33.14 -12.76 -0.71
C ASN A 340 -34.11 -13.48 -1.66
#